data_AF-A0A918D0I6-F1
#
_entry.id   AF-A0A918D0I6-F1
#
_cell.length_a   1.000
_cell.length_b   1.000
_cell.length_c   1.000
_cell.angle_alpha   90.00
_cell.angle_beta   90.00
_cell.angle_gamma   90.00
#
_symmetry.space_group_name_H-M   'P 1'
#
loop_
_entity.id
_entity.type
_entity.pdbx_description
1 polymer ?
#
loop_
_entity_poly.entity_id
_entity_poly.type
_entity_poly.pdbx_seq_one_letter_code
_entity_poly.pdbx_strand_id
1 'polypeptide(L)'
;MSKDILQSLFENNKLAEYQMEVEKEIENASDRGIALICASVIDEMLSELLKTVLIDNDKIDIDLFKGNKALSTFDNKKNMAFYLGLISKNELDNITYLQRVRNKFAHQISGISFDNQDIINMCQNFFIPKDSMLPSFIPLQKEKTDDIPVIDTNPMKENTPAKERFIFIFKHLFSQLGYRMVSEVAVKRTEFTDEKTADKLIESINSRIENQLESWESKIVELGDRLEEKKDLLTKKIKAAETDDSREGNIPKLKQELTEVDKHLEEIDEEADDYMSYKESINVLLEINRYTIHVLRKSMEEN
;
A
#
# COMPACT_ATOMS: atom_id res chain seq x y z
N MET A 1 -28.37 6.53 -14.34
CA MET A 1 -27.18 6.50 -15.23
C MET A 1 -26.22 5.51 -14.62
N SER A 2 -25.83 4.50 -15.40
CA SER A 2 -25.48 3.17 -14.89
C SER A 2 -24.03 3.05 -14.44
N LYS A 3 -23.83 2.31 -13.34
CA LYS A 3 -22.53 1.82 -12.83
C LYS A 3 -21.69 1.08 -13.89
N ASP A 4 -22.34 0.62 -14.97
CA ASP A 4 -21.71 -0.01 -16.14
C ASP A 4 -20.98 1.00 -17.06
N ILE A 5 -21.33 2.29 -16.99
CA ILE A 5 -20.70 3.32 -17.81
C ILE A 5 -19.26 3.55 -17.35
N LEU A 6 -19.02 3.77 -16.06
CA LEU A 6 -17.65 4.00 -15.59
C LEU A 6 -16.74 2.80 -15.87
N GLN A 7 -17.17 1.59 -15.54
CA GLN A 7 -16.40 0.38 -15.82
C GLN A 7 -16.05 0.26 -17.31
N SER A 8 -17.03 0.42 -18.21
CA SER A 8 -16.79 0.36 -19.66
C SER A 8 -15.94 1.52 -20.20
N LEU A 9 -15.98 2.70 -19.56
CA LEU A 9 -15.13 3.83 -19.92
C LEU A 9 -13.66 3.55 -19.56
N PHE A 10 -13.40 2.88 -18.42
CA PHE A 10 -12.05 2.46 -18.04
C PHE A 10 -11.51 1.37 -18.97
N GLU A 11 -12.33 0.36 -19.29
CA GLU A 11 -11.94 -0.73 -20.21
C GLU A 11 -11.62 -0.23 -21.63
N ASN A 12 -12.24 0.88 -22.07
CA ASN A 12 -12.06 1.44 -23.41
C ASN A 12 -11.15 2.69 -23.45
N ASN A 13 -10.42 3.02 -22.38
CA ASN A 13 -9.58 4.23 -22.28
C ASN A 13 -10.33 5.56 -22.52
N LYS A 14 -11.63 5.61 -22.23
CA LYS A 14 -12.51 6.78 -22.41
C LYS A 14 -12.65 7.66 -21.17
N LEU A 15 -11.78 7.49 -20.18
CA LEU A 15 -11.81 8.25 -18.94
C LEU A 15 -11.79 9.78 -19.17
N ALA A 16 -11.04 10.24 -20.17
CA ALA A 16 -10.97 11.65 -20.53
C ALA A 16 -12.32 12.19 -21.05
N GLU A 17 -13.05 11.42 -21.86
CA GLU A 17 -14.37 11.81 -22.38
C GLU A 17 -15.36 12.00 -21.22
N TYR A 18 -15.38 11.06 -20.28
CA TYR A 18 -16.23 11.15 -19.09
C TYR A 18 -15.86 12.31 -18.19
N GLN A 19 -14.56 12.57 -18.00
CA GLN A 19 -14.12 13.75 -17.25
C GLN A 19 -14.67 15.03 -17.89
N MET A 20 -14.60 15.16 -19.22
CA MET A 20 -15.13 16.33 -19.93
C MET A 20 -16.65 16.47 -19.77
N GLU A 21 -17.41 15.38 -19.75
CA GLU A 21 -18.85 15.41 -19.51
C GLU A 21 -19.17 15.86 -18.08
N VAL A 22 -18.48 15.32 -17.08
CA VAL A 22 -18.65 15.72 -15.68
C VAL A 22 -18.28 17.19 -15.47
N GLU A 23 -17.22 17.68 -16.11
CA GLU A 23 -16.82 19.08 -16.03
C GLU A 23 -17.90 20.01 -16.63
N LYS A 24 -18.50 19.66 -17.77
CA LYS A 24 -19.61 20.42 -18.35
C LYS A 24 -20.84 20.45 -17.46
N GLU A 25 -21.17 19.34 -16.80
CA GLU A 25 -22.26 19.29 -15.83
C GLU A 25 -21.99 20.17 -14.61
N ILE A 26 -20.75 20.19 -14.11
CA ILE A 26 -20.33 21.04 -12.98
C ILE A 26 -20.42 22.52 -13.35
N GLU A 27 -20.00 22.92 -14.55
CA GLU A 27 -20.01 24.33 -15.00
C GLU A 27 -21.41 24.94 -15.00
N ASN A 28 -22.43 24.14 -15.33
CA ASN A 28 -23.81 24.60 -15.42
C ASN A 28 -24.62 24.36 -14.13
N ALA A 29 -24.01 23.75 -13.12
CA ALA A 29 -24.69 23.36 -11.88
C ALA A 29 -24.74 24.48 -10.82
N SER A 30 -25.81 24.47 -10.03
CA SER A 30 -25.87 25.20 -8.75
C SER A 30 -24.81 24.67 -7.77
N ASP A 31 -24.49 25.42 -6.72
CA ASP A 31 -23.57 24.98 -5.67
C ASP A 31 -23.95 23.62 -5.07
N ARG A 32 -25.25 23.41 -4.83
CA ARG A 32 -25.78 22.11 -4.40
C ARG A 32 -25.55 21.03 -5.45
N GLY A 33 -25.78 21.34 -6.73
CA GLY A 33 -25.53 20.44 -7.84
C GLY A 33 -24.06 20.01 -7.89
N ILE A 34 -23.14 20.96 -7.81
CA ILE A 34 -21.69 20.70 -7.80
C ILE A 34 -21.31 19.75 -6.67
N ALA A 35 -21.76 20.01 -5.44
CA ALA A 35 -21.45 19.17 -4.30
C ALA A 35 -22.00 17.74 -4.43
N LEU A 36 -23.22 17.59 -4.97
CA LEU A 36 -23.85 16.29 -5.16
C LEU A 36 -23.21 15.50 -6.32
N ILE A 37 -22.94 16.16 -7.46
CA ILE A 37 -22.32 15.54 -8.63
C ILE A 37 -20.92 15.03 -8.27
N CYS A 38 -20.05 15.90 -7.74
CA CYS A 38 -18.68 15.54 -7.41
C CYS A 38 -18.61 14.36 -6.43
N ALA A 39 -19.43 14.40 -5.37
CA ALA A 39 -19.45 13.32 -4.38
C ALA A 39 -19.99 12.00 -4.95
N SER A 40 -20.98 12.05 -5.84
CA SER A 40 -21.53 10.84 -6.47
C SER A 40 -20.48 10.18 -7.37
N VAL A 41 -19.74 10.99 -8.14
CA VAL A 41 -18.65 10.51 -8.99
C VAL A 41 -17.55 9.88 -8.14
N ILE A 42 -17.08 10.52 -7.07
CA ILE A 42 -16.06 9.94 -6.19
C ILE A 42 -16.54 8.64 -5.52
N ASP A 43 -17.81 8.55 -5.10
CA ASP A 43 -18.38 7.32 -4.53
C ASP A 43 -18.39 6.16 -5.53
N GLU A 44 -18.68 6.46 -6.80
CA GLU A 44 -18.66 5.48 -7.88
C GLU A 44 -17.23 5.07 -8.23
N MET A 45 -16.31 6.03 -8.33
CA MET A 45 -14.90 5.74 -8.55
C MET A 45 -14.29 4.89 -7.45
N LEU A 46 -14.67 5.08 -6.18
CA LEU A 46 -14.22 4.19 -5.11
C LEU A 46 -14.74 2.76 -5.28
N SER A 47 -15.97 2.60 -5.78
CA SER A 47 -16.50 1.28 -6.14
C SER A 47 -15.67 0.62 -7.23
N GLU A 48 -15.40 1.35 -8.31
CA GLU A 48 -14.60 0.82 -9.43
C GLU A 48 -13.16 0.52 -9.03
N LEU A 49 -12.52 1.41 -8.26
CA LEU A 49 -11.18 1.17 -7.71
C LEU A 49 -11.13 -0.12 -6.88
N LEU A 50 -12.10 -0.37 -6.02
CA LEU A 50 -12.15 -1.60 -5.23
C LEU A 50 -12.33 -2.83 -6.12
N LYS A 51 -13.15 -2.76 -7.16
CA LYS A 51 -13.34 -3.86 -8.11
C LYS A 51 -12.05 -4.20 -8.86
N THR A 52 -11.16 -3.24 -9.10
CA THR A 52 -9.87 -3.51 -9.78
C THR A 52 -8.95 -4.47 -9.02
N VAL A 53 -9.12 -4.65 -7.71
CA VAL A 53 -8.29 -5.58 -6.90
C VAL A 53 -9.02 -6.84 -6.45
N LEU A 54 -10.35 -6.87 -6.52
CA LEU A 54 -11.16 -8.02 -6.12
C LEU A 54 -11.28 -9.03 -7.27
N ILE A 55 -11.60 -10.29 -6.96
CA ILE A 55 -11.85 -11.32 -7.98
C ILE A 55 -13.00 -10.90 -8.90
N ASP A 56 -12.86 -11.13 -10.20
CA ASP A 56 -13.95 -10.92 -11.15
C ASP A 56 -15.08 -11.92 -10.93
N ASN A 57 -16.28 -11.38 -10.73
CA ASN A 57 -17.48 -12.18 -10.56
C ASN A 57 -18.71 -11.35 -10.94
N ASP A 58 -19.59 -11.89 -11.78
CA ASP A 58 -20.82 -11.21 -12.23
C ASP A 58 -21.74 -10.77 -11.08
N LYS A 59 -21.60 -11.38 -9.90
CA LYS A 59 -22.41 -11.07 -8.71
C LYS A 59 -21.77 -10.07 -7.76
N ILE A 60 -20.53 -9.62 -8.00
CA ILE A 60 -19.77 -8.77 -7.07
C ILE A 60 -20.56 -7.52 -6.62
N ASP A 61 -21.31 -6.96 -7.55
CA ASP A 61 -22.13 -5.77 -7.37
C ASP A 61 -23.29 -6.02 -6.40
N ILE A 62 -23.95 -7.18 -6.52
CA ILE A 62 -25.07 -7.60 -5.68
C ILE A 62 -24.57 -8.05 -4.30
N ASP A 63 -23.40 -8.68 -4.25
CA ASP A 63 -22.86 -9.27 -3.04
C ASP A 63 -22.17 -8.25 -2.14
N LEU A 64 -21.56 -7.20 -2.71
CA LEU A 64 -20.76 -6.24 -1.95
C LEU A 64 -21.27 -4.78 -2.03
N PHE A 65 -21.71 -4.30 -3.19
CA PHE A 65 -21.87 -2.85 -3.43
C PHE A 65 -23.32 -2.32 -3.48
N LYS A 66 -24.34 -3.19 -3.43
CA LYS A 66 -25.76 -2.81 -3.51
C LYS A 66 -26.50 -3.08 -2.19
N GLY A 67 -27.59 -2.37 -1.92
CA GLY A 67 -28.44 -2.58 -0.74
C GLY A 67 -27.72 -2.34 0.59
N ASN A 68 -27.83 -3.28 1.53
CA ASN A 68 -27.22 -3.20 2.87
C ASN A 68 -25.97 -4.10 3.00
N LYS A 69 -25.16 -4.16 1.94
CA LYS A 69 -23.95 -5.00 1.88
C LYS A 69 -22.72 -4.27 2.40
N ALA A 70 -21.62 -5.02 2.56
CA ALA A 70 -20.41 -4.54 3.23
C ALA A 70 -19.81 -3.28 2.61
N LEU A 71 -19.90 -3.10 1.29
CA LEU A 71 -19.35 -1.95 0.54
C LEU A 71 -20.45 -1.09 -0.10
N SER A 72 -21.67 -1.09 0.46
CA SER A 72 -22.78 -0.34 -0.12
C SER A 72 -22.78 1.15 0.22
N THR A 73 -22.10 1.56 1.28
CA THR A 73 -22.04 2.95 1.73
C THR A 73 -20.72 3.62 1.32
N PHE A 74 -20.77 4.94 1.13
CA PHE A 74 -19.59 5.76 0.86
C PHE A 74 -18.50 5.54 1.92
N ASP A 75 -18.86 5.59 3.21
CA ASP A 75 -17.90 5.42 4.30
C ASP A 75 -17.21 4.05 4.27
N ASN A 76 -17.95 2.97 3.97
CA ASN A 76 -17.35 1.64 3.89
C ASN A 76 -16.37 1.53 2.74
N LYS A 77 -16.69 2.10 1.57
CA LYS A 77 -15.81 2.07 0.40
C LYS A 77 -14.52 2.85 0.63
N LYS A 78 -14.60 4.10 1.11
CA LYS A 78 -13.38 4.91 1.34
C LYS A 78 -12.47 4.26 2.41
N ASN A 79 -13.06 3.69 3.47
CA ASN A 79 -12.30 3.02 4.51
C ASN A 79 -11.63 1.75 3.98
N MET A 80 -12.37 0.92 3.22
CA MET A 80 -11.80 -0.28 2.61
C MET A 80 -10.68 0.07 1.63
N ALA A 81 -10.87 1.08 0.78
CA ALA A 81 -9.84 1.53 -0.15
C ALA A 81 -8.56 1.96 0.57
N PHE A 82 -8.69 2.66 1.71
CA PHE A 82 -7.55 3.05 2.53
C PHE A 82 -6.85 1.85 3.16
N TYR A 83 -7.58 0.93 3.80
CA TYR A 83 -6.98 -0.24 4.45
C TYR A 83 -6.37 -1.26 3.48
N LEU A 84 -6.82 -1.27 2.22
CA LEU A 84 -6.18 -2.02 1.14
C LEU A 84 -4.97 -1.30 0.54
N GLY A 85 -4.64 -0.09 0.99
CA GLY A 85 -3.51 0.71 0.49
C GLY A 85 -3.75 1.35 -0.89
N LEU A 86 -5.00 1.41 -1.36
CA LEU A 86 -5.33 1.96 -2.68
C LEU A 86 -5.41 3.48 -2.70
N ILE A 87 -5.58 4.10 -1.53
CA ILE A 87 -5.55 5.55 -1.33
C ILE A 87 -4.70 5.91 -0.12
N SER A 88 -4.07 7.08 -0.18
CA SER A 88 -3.27 7.65 0.91
C SER A 88 -4.14 8.23 2.03
N LYS A 89 -3.51 8.51 3.16
CA LYS A 89 -4.18 9.17 4.30
C LYS A 89 -4.75 10.55 3.92
N ASN A 90 -4.00 11.34 3.16
CA ASN A 90 -4.44 12.66 2.68
C ASN A 90 -5.67 12.55 1.77
N GLU A 91 -5.71 11.56 0.89
CA GLU A 91 -6.87 11.31 0.02
C GLU A 91 -8.10 10.86 0.82
N LEU A 92 -7.93 9.97 1.81
CA LEU A 92 -9.00 9.58 2.72
C LEU A 92 -9.60 10.80 3.46
N ASP A 93 -8.74 11.70 3.93
CA ASP A 93 -9.18 12.92 4.62
C ASP A 93 -9.91 13.87 3.67
N ASN A 94 -9.36 14.13 2.48
CA ASN A 94 -10.04 14.90 1.43
C ASN A 94 -11.42 14.33 1.07
N ILE A 95 -11.50 13.03 0.83
CA ILE A 95 -12.77 12.34 0.52
C ILE A 95 -13.76 12.51 1.68
N THR A 96 -13.28 12.43 2.93
CA THR A 96 -14.12 12.63 4.12
C THR A 96 -14.65 14.06 4.23
N TYR A 97 -13.82 15.08 3.99
CA TYR A 97 -14.29 16.47 3.96
C TYR A 97 -15.27 16.72 2.81
N LEU A 98 -14.99 16.18 1.62
CA LEU A 98 -15.86 16.25 0.45
C LEU A 98 -17.25 15.65 0.75
N GLN A 99 -17.29 14.48 1.38
CA GLN A 99 -18.52 13.81 1.81
C GLN A 99 -19.28 14.65 2.86
N ARG A 100 -18.58 15.26 3.83
CA ARG A 100 -19.19 16.14 4.85
C ARG A 100 -19.83 17.37 4.22
N VAL A 101 -19.13 18.02 3.28
CA VAL A 101 -19.66 19.14 2.49
C VAL A 101 -20.91 18.70 1.73
N ARG A 102 -20.87 17.57 1.01
CA ARG A 102 -22.04 17.03 0.32
C ARG A 102 -23.22 16.80 1.26
N ASN A 103 -22.98 16.24 2.45
CA ASN A 103 -24.04 15.94 3.41
C ASN A 103 -24.74 17.21 3.90
N LYS A 104 -24.00 18.31 4.06
CA LYS A 104 -24.58 19.63 4.36
C LYS A 104 -25.49 20.11 3.22
N PHE A 105 -25.00 20.07 1.98
CA PHE A 105 -25.78 20.44 0.79
C PHE A 105 -27.03 19.58 0.59
N ALA A 106 -26.99 18.30 0.98
CA ALA A 106 -28.11 17.37 0.87
C ALA A 106 -29.18 17.58 1.96
N HIS A 107 -28.78 17.91 3.19
CA HIS A 107 -29.71 17.98 4.32
C HIS A 107 -30.24 19.40 4.60
N GLN A 108 -29.55 20.45 4.16
CA GLN A 108 -30.01 21.81 4.34
C GLN A 108 -30.98 22.21 3.21
N ILE A 109 -32.21 22.58 3.58
CA ILE A 109 -33.31 22.80 2.64
C ILE A 109 -33.11 24.09 1.81
N SER A 110 -32.72 25.20 2.45
CA SER A 110 -32.57 26.51 1.79
C SER A 110 -31.35 27.28 2.29
N GLY A 111 -30.90 28.26 1.48
CA GLY A 111 -29.84 29.20 1.87
C GLY A 111 -28.45 28.59 2.05
N ILE A 112 -28.16 27.47 1.39
CA ILE A 112 -26.83 26.85 1.38
C ILE A 112 -26.09 27.17 0.08
N SER A 113 -24.86 27.65 0.21
CA SER A 113 -23.89 27.94 -0.83
C SER A 113 -22.48 27.62 -0.31
N PHE A 114 -21.49 27.72 -1.19
CA PHE A 114 -20.09 27.61 -0.76
C PHE A 114 -19.60 28.81 0.08
N ASP A 115 -20.40 29.87 0.22
CA ASP A 115 -20.07 31.05 1.04
C ASP A 115 -20.46 30.89 2.51
N ASN A 116 -21.17 29.81 2.87
CA ASN A 116 -21.48 29.51 4.27
C ASN A 116 -20.21 29.20 5.05
N GLN A 117 -20.06 29.82 6.23
CA GLN A 117 -18.84 29.72 7.04
C GLN A 117 -18.48 28.27 7.41
N ASP A 118 -19.45 27.40 7.67
CA ASP A 118 -19.18 26.00 7.98
C ASP A 118 -18.65 25.22 6.76
N ILE A 119 -19.13 25.50 5.55
CA ILE A 119 -18.62 24.95 4.29
C ILE A 119 -17.20 25.48 4.02
N ILE A 120 -16.97 26.79 4.19
CA ILE A 120 -15.65 27.40 4.05
C ILE A 120 -14.65 26.70 4.98
N ASN A 121 -14.99 26.54 6.26
CA ASN A 121 -14.13 25.89 7.24
C ASN A 121 -13.81 24.43 6.84
N MET A 122 -14.78 23.68 6.31
CA MET A 122 -14.52 22.33 5.81
C MET A 122 -13.57 22.36 4.61
N CYS A 123 -13.81 23.23 3.63
CA CYS A 123 -12.98 23.35 2.43
C CYS A 123 -11.55 23.83 2.71
N GLN A 124 -11.30 24.51 3.83
CA GLN A 124 -9.95 24.90 4.25
C GLN A 124 -9.08 23.72 4.69
N ASN A 125 -9.67 22.58 5.06
CA ASN A 125 -8.92 21.39 5.46
C ASN A 125 -8.43 20.56 4.27
N PHE A 126 -8.85 20.91 3.06
CA PHE A 126 -8.44 20.22 1.86
C PHE A 126 -6.94 20.40 1.58
N PHE A 127 -6.31 19.32 1.11
CA PHE A 127 -4.89 19.29 0.83
C PHE A 127 -4.62 18.65 -0.53
N ILE A 128 -3.83 19.32 -1.37
CA ILE A 128 -3.27 18.74 -2.60
C ILE A 128 -1.75 18.79 -2.43
N PRO A 129 -1.03 17.67 -2.59
CA PRO A 129 0.43 17.70 -2.55
C PRO A 129 0.98 18.60 -3.65
N LYS A 130 2.15 19.19 -3.38
CA LYS A 130 2.79 20.10 -4.34
C LYS A 130 2.98 19.40 -5.69
N ASP A 131 2.73 20.13 -6.77
CA ASP A 131 2.95 19.71 -8.16
C ASP A 131 2.13 18.47 -8.57
N SER A 132 1.05 18.15 -7.84
CA SER A 132 0.26 16.94 -8.03
C SER A 132 -1.10 17.16 -8.70
N MET A 133 -1.39 18.39 -9.12
CA MET A 133 -2.61 18.69 -9.87
C MET A 133 -2.34 18.62 -11.38
N LEU A 134 -3.15 17.85 -12.09
CA LEU A 134 -3.12 17.78 -13.54
C LEU A 134 -3.92 18.97 -14.12
N PRO A 135 -3.31 19.85 -14.93
CA PRO A 135 -4.03 20.97 -15.54
C PRO A 135 -5.06 20.47 -16.56
N SER A 136 -6.25 21.09 -16.60
CA SER A 136 -7.30 20.77 -17.59
C SER A 136 -6.89 21.10 -19.04
N PHE A 137 -5.85 21.92 -19.23
CA PHE A 137 -5.32 22.26 -20.55
C PHE A 137 -3.79 22.27 -20.51
N ILE A 138 -3.18 21.45 -21.37
CA ILE A 138 -1.76 21.51 -21.69
C ILE A 138 -1.65 22.16 -23.07
N PRO A 139 -1.00 23.32 -23.21
CA PRO A 139 -0.85 23.98 -24.50
C PRO A 139 -0.20 23.05 -25.51
N LEU A 140 -0.85 22.88 -26.66
CA LEU A 140 -0.26 22.15 -27.78
C LEU A 140 0.96 22.91 -28.29
N GLN A 141 2.04 22.17 -28.57
CA GLN A 141 3.20 22.73 -29.24
C GLN A 141 2.82 23.15 -30.65
N LYS A 142 2.76 24.46 -30.90
CA LYS A 142 2.35 25.01 -32.21
C LYS A 142 3.48 24.98 -33.24
N GLU A 143 4.74 25.04 -32.79
CA GLU A 143 5.96 25.01 -33.61
C GLU A 143 7.10 24.32 -32.84
N LYS A 144 8.16 23.84 -33.52
CA LYS A 144 9.38 23.33 -32.87
C LYS A 144 10.21 24.47 -32.27
N THR A 145 9.61 25.26 -31.39
CA THR A 145 10.28 26.27 -30.58
C THR A 145 10.82 25.62 -29.32
N ASP A 146 12.00 26.06 -28.88
CA ASP A 146 12.56 25.66 -27.58
C ASP A 146 11.84 26.32 -26.39
N ASP A 147 10.92 27.26 -26.65
CA ASP A 147 10.13 27.94 -25.63
C ASP A 147 8.97 27.04 -25.15
N ILE A 148 9.11 26.49 -23.93
CA ILE A 148 8.14 25.58 -23.31
C ILE A 148 7.28 26.40 -22.34
N PRO A 149 5.93 26.43 -22.51
CA PRO A 149 5.06 27.19 -21.64
C PRO A 149 5.06 26.65 -20.21
N VAL A 150 5.16 27.56 -19.23
CA VAL A 150 5.06 27.25 -17.80
C VAL A 150 3.58 27.22 -17.38
N ILE A 151 3.17 26.17 -16.69
CA ILE A 151 1.79 25.97 -16.22
C ILE A 151 1.80 25.90 -14.69
N ASP A 152 0.80 26.50 -14.03
CA ASP A 152 0.62 26.37 -12.58
C ASP A 152 0.01 25.01 -12.23
N THR A 153 0.79 24.16 -11.59
CA THR A 153 0.42 22.84 -11.06
C THR A 153 -0.10 22.89 -9.63
N ASN A 154 -0.21 24.10 -9.04
CA ASN A 154 -0.62 24.34 -7.66
C ASN A 154 -1.67 25.47 -7.57
N PRO A 155 -2.84 25.36 -8.22
CA PRO A 155 -3.77 26.48 -8.35
C PRO A 155 -4.49 26.85 -7.04
N MET A 156 -4.47 25.97 -6.02
CA MET A 156 -5.05 26.25 -4.71
C MET A 156 -4.10 27.10 -3.85
N LYS A 157 -4.40 28.39 -3.72
CA LYS A 157 -3.68 29.38 -2.89
C LYS A 157 -4.43 29.64 -1.57
N GLU A 158 -3.85 30.44 -0.67
CA GLU A 158 -4.44 30.77 0.63
C GLU A 158 -5.85 31.39 0.51
N ASN A 159 -6.03 32.33 -0.41
CA ASN A 159 -7.29 33.05 -0.65
C ASN A 159 -8.24 32.36 -1.65
N THR A 160 -7.97 31.13 -2.08
CA THR A 160 -8.85 30.41 -3.02
C THR A 160 -10.24 30.21 -2.39
N PRO A 161 -11.34 30.62 -3.08
CA PRO A 161 -12.71 30.43 -2.61
C PRO A 161 -13.06 28.97 -2.34
N ALA A 162 -13.99 28.72 -1.41
CA ALA A 162 -14.37 27.37 -1.00
C ALA A 162 -14.92 26.51 -2.14
N LYS A 163 -15.67 27.12 -3.06
CA LYS A 163 -16.18 26.47 -4.29
C LYS A 163 -15.05 25.97 -5.17
N GLU A 164 -14.06 26.82 -5.43
CA GLU A 164 -12.89 26.48 -6.25
C GLU A 164 -12.04 25.41 -5.59
N ARG A 165 -11.79 25.51 -4.27
CA ARG A 165 -11.07 24.47 -3.50
C ARG A 165 -11.75 23.11 -3.64
N PHE A 166 -13.08 23.08 -3.50
CA PHE A 166 -13.86 21.85 -3.63
C PHE A 166 -13.73 21.24 -5.03
N ILE A 167 -13.82 22.07 -6.07
CA ILE A 167 -13.67 21.63 -7.47
C ILE A 167 -12.24 21.13 -7.73
N PHE A 168 -11.20 21.83 -7.26
CA PHE A 168 -9.81 21.40 -7.43
C PHE A 168 -9.53 20.06 -6.76
N ILE A 169 -10.08 19.83 -5.56
CA ILE A 169 -9.95 18.56 -4.86
C ILE A 169 -10.68 17.44 -5.59
N PHE A 170 -11.89 17.71 -6.07
CA PHE A 170 -12.61 16.76 -6.90
C PHE A 170 -11.78 16.36 -8.13
N LYS A 171 -11.24 17.33 -8.89
CA LYS A 171 -10.41 17.06 -10.07
C LYS A 171 -9.15 16.27 -9.71
N HIS A 172 -8.46 16.65 -8.64
CA HIS A 172 -7.27 15.95 -8.17
C HIS A 172 -7.59 14.50 -7.81
N LEU A 173 -8.62 14.26 -6.99
CA LEU A 173 -9.05 12.91 -6.62
C LEU A 173 -9.47 12.10 -7.84
N PHE A 174 -10.23 12.69 -8.76
CA PHE A 174 -10.64 12.05 -10.00
C PHE A 174 -9.41 11.57 -10.80
N SER A 175 -8.42 12.43 -11.03
CA SER A 175 -7.22 12.04 -11.77
C SER A 175 -6.43 10.95 -11.05
N GLN A 176 -6.26 11.05 -9.73
CA GLN A 176 -5.47 10.09 -8.96
C GLN A 176 -6.15 8.72 -8.86
N LEU A 177 -7.45 8.68 -8.60
CA LEU A 177 -8.21 7.43 -8.56
C LEU A 177 -8.28 6.81 -9.96
N GLY A 178 -8.53 7.61 -10.99
CA GLY A 178 -8.60 7.14 -12.37
C GLY A 178 -7.27 6.57 -12.87
N TYR A 179 -6.15 7.23 -12.57
CA TYR A 179 -4.81 6.70 -12.87
C TYR A 179 -4.59 5.33 -12.21
N ARG A 180 -4.97 5.17 -10.93
CA ARG A 180 -4.78 3.91 -10.22
C ARG A 180 -5.59 2.75 -10.80
N MET A 181 -6.75 3.01 -11.40
CA MET A 181 -7.57 1.98 -12.05
C MET A 181 -6.94 1.45 -13.35
N VAL A 182 -6.18 2.28 -14.07
CA VAL A 182 -5.54 1.88 -15.34
C VAL A 182 -4.06 1.53 -15.18
N SER A 183 -3.45 1.86 -14.04
CA SER A 183 -2.07 1.51 -13.71
C SER A 183 -1.96 0.11 -13.07
N GLU A 184 -0.77 -0.49 -13.13
CA GLU A 184 -0.45 -1.78 -12.49
C GLU A 184 -0.46 -1.74 -10.94
N VAL A 185 -0.75 -0.58 -10.34
CA VAL A 185 -0.81 -0.42 -8.87
C VAL A 185 -1.91 -1.31 -8.26
N ALA A 186 -3.03 -1.48 -8.96
CA ALA A 186 -4.10 -2.38 -8.55
C ALA A 186 -3.88 -3.78 -9.14
N VAL A 187 -3.25 -4.67 -8.36
CA VAL A 187 -3.10 -6.07 -8.77
C VAL A 187 -4.42 -6.81 -8.57
N LYS A 188 -5.07 -7.16 -9.68
CA LYS A 188 -6.30 -7.95 -9.71
C LYS A 188 -6.07 -9.32 -9.06
N ARG A 189 -6.88 -9.66 -8.06
CA ARG A 189 -6.85 -11.00 -7.45
C ARG A 189 -7.57 -12.01 -8.34
N THR A 190 -7.05 -13.22 -8.41
CA THR A 190 -7.73 -14.38 -8.97
C THR A 190 -8.27 -15.27 -7.85
N GLU A 191 -9.21 -16.15 -8.20
CA GLU A 191 -9.61 -17.22 -7.30
C GLU A 191 -8.41 -18.06 -6.90
N PHE A 192 -8.39 -18.51 -5.64
CA PHE A 192 -7.38 -19.43 -5.15
C PHE A 192 -7.73 -20.83 -5.65
N THR A 193 -6.91 -21.38 -6.54
CA THR A 193 -7.15 -22.68 -7.20
C THR A 193 -6.09 -23.74 -6.87
N ASP A 194 -5.13 -23.42 -6.00
CA ASP A 194 -4.07 -24.34 -5.58
C ASP A 194 -4.63 -25.36 -4.56
N GLU A 195 -5.42 -26.31 -5.07
CA GLU A 195 -5.93 -27.45 -4.34
C GLU A 195 -4.82 -28.50 -4.18
N LYS A 196 -4.14 -28.47 -3.05
CA LYS A 196 -3.13 -29.48 -2.71
C LYS A 196 -3.79 -30.72 -2.14
N THR A 197 -3.43 -31.88 -2.65
CA THR A 197 -3.72 -33.17 -2.01
C THR A 197 -3.10 -33.22 -0.61
N ALA A 198 -3.60 -34.10 0.25
CA ALA A 198 -3.15 -34.18 1.64
C ALA A 198 -1.64 -34.41 1.77
N ASP A 199 -1.04 -35.22 0.89
CA ASP A 199 0.41 -35.43 0.85
C ASP A 199 1.16 -34.14 0.47
N LYS A 200 0.65 -33.38 -0.51
CA LYS A 200 1.24 -32.11 -0.97
C LYS A 200 1.15 -31.00 0.08
N LEU A 201 0.12 -31.01 0.92
CA LEU A 201 0.02 -30.12 2.08
C LEU A 201 1.13 -30.41 3.09
N ILE A 202 1.33 -31.68 3.46
CA ILE A 202 2.38 -32.07 4.40
C ILE A 202 3.77 -31.81 3.80
N GLU A 203 3.97 -32.07 2.50
CA GLU A 203 5.23 -31.73 1.81
C GLU A 203 5.52 -30.22 1.85
N SER A 204 4.50 -29.38 1.68
CA SER A 204 4.66 -27.93 1.75
C SER A 204 5.04 -27.46 3.16
N ILE A 205 4.45 -28.09 4.20
CA ILE A 205 4.79 -27.81 5.60
C ILE A 205 6.23 -28.24 5.89
N ASN A 206 6.62 -29.47 5.49
CA ASN A 206 7.97 -29.98 5.66
C ASN A 206 9.00 -29.07 4.97
N SER A 207 8.76 -28.71 3.71
CA SER A 207 9.67 -27.82 2.95
C SER A 207 9.84 -26.47 3.66
N ARG A 208 8.77 -25.92 4.24
CA ARG A 208 8.84 -24.66 4.99
C ARG A 208 9.68 -24.81 6.27
N ILE A 209 9.53 -25.91 6.99
CA ILE A 209 10.30 -26.21 8.20
C ILE A 209 11.78 -26.38 7.84
N GLU A 210 12.09 -27.19 6.83
CA GLU A 210 13.45 -27.43 6.35
C GLU A 210 14.13 -26.13 5.91
N ASN A 211 13.45 -25.31 5.11
CA ASN A 211 13.96 -23.99 4.69
C ASN A 211 14.20 -23.04 5.88
N GLN A 212 13.34 -23.09 6.90
CA GLN A 212 13.55 -22.30 8.11
C GLN A 212 14.81 -22.78 8.84
N LEU A 213 14.96 -24.08 9.07
CA LEU A 213 16.13 -24.64 9.74
C LEU A 213 17.43 -24.26 8.99
N GLU A 214 17.45 -24.42 7.67
CA GLU A 214 18.61 -24.03 6.85
C GLU A 214 18.91 -22.53 6.97
N SER A 215 17.88 -21.67 6.93
CA SER A 215 18.06 -20.23 7.11
C SER A 215 18.60 -19.85 8.49
N TRP A 216 18.27 -20.59 9.54
CA TRP A 216 18.80 -20.35 10.88
C TRP A 216 20.25 -20.79 10.99
N GLU A 217 20.59 -21.99 10.50
CA GLU A 217 21.97 -22.49 10.49
C GLU A 217 22.90 -21.54 9.74
N SER A 218 22.45 -21.06 8.58
CA SER A 218 23.19 -20.09 7.78
C SER A 218 23.47 -18.79 8.55
N LYS A 219 22.50 -18.28 9.33
CA LYS A 219 22.67 -17.06 10.12
C LYS A 219 23.60 -17.23 11.32
N ILE A 220 23.55 -18.37 12.01
CA ILE A 220 24.45 -18.67 13.14
C ILE A 220 25.91 -18.66 12.64
N VAL A 221 26.17 -19.36 11.53
CA VAL A 221 27.50 -19.38 10.90
C VAL A 221 27.92 -17.97 10.47
N GLU A 222 27.06 -17.23 9.77
CA GLU A 222 27.38 -15.86 9.32
C GLU A 222 27.73 -14.92 10.49
N LEU A 223 26.98 -14.98 11.60
CA LEU A 223 27.25 -14.16 12.78
C LEU A 223 28.55 -14.57 13.48
N GLY A 224 28.79 -15.87 13.62
CA GLY A 224 30.03 -16.41 14.17
C GLY A 224 31.25 -15.94 13.37
N ASP A 225 31.23 -16.12 12.05
CA ASP A 225 32.31 -15.70 11.15
C ASP A 225 32.60 -14.20 11.28
N ARG A 226 31.56 -13.35 11.32
CA ARG A 226 31.71 -11.90 11.47
C ARG A 226 32.32 -11.49 12.80
N LEU A 227 31.97 -12.18 13.89
CA LEU A 227 32.56 -11.92 15.20
C LEU A 227 34.01 -12.38 15.24
N GLU A 228 34.33 -13.53 14.66
CA GLU A 228 35.69 -14.04 14.60
C GLU A 228 36.59 -13.12 13.76
N GLU A 229 36.13 -12.63 12.60
CA GLU A 229 36.83 -11.60 11.82
C GLU A 229 37.09 -10.32 12.63
N LYS A 230 36.10 -9.88 13.42
CA LYS A 230 36.22 -8.69 14.26
C LYS A 230 37.22 -8.92 15.40
N LYS A 231 37.21 -10.08 16.04
CA LYS A 231 38.17 -10.52 17.06
C LYS A 231 39.60 -10.50 16.51
N ASP A 232 39.76 -11.03 15.30
CA ASP A 232 41.02 -11.09 14.59
C ASP A 232 41.58 -9.70 14.28
N LEU A 233 40.71 -8.78 13.83
CA LEU A 233 41.04 -7.38 13.57
C LEU A 233 41.43 -6.63 14.85
N LEU A 234 40.66 -6.80 15.94
CA LEU A 234 40.94 -6.17 17.24
C LEU A 234 42.28 -6.66 17.80
N THR A 235 42.55 -7.96 17.71
CA THR A 235 43.83 -8.57 18.12
C THR A 235 45.01 -7.97 17.36
N LYS A 236 44.88 -7.79 16.03
CA LYS A 236 45.89 -7.13 15.19
C LYS A 236 46.10 -5.66 15.59
N LYS A 237 45.02 -4.92 15.87
CA LYS A 237 45.09 -3.52 16.32
C LYS A 237 45.77 -3.35 17.68
N ILE A 238 45.49 -4.24 18.64
CA ILE A 238 46.13 -4.23 19.96
C ILE A 238 47.64 -4.45 19.80
N LYS A 239 48.06 -5.49 19.08
CA LYS A 239 49.48 -5.78 18.82
C LYS A 239 50.21 -4.60 18.17
N ALA A 240 49.56 -3.92 17.22
CA ALA A 240 50.15 -2.74 16.58
C ALA A 240 50.27 -1.54 17.54
N ALA A 241 49.27 -1.33 18.41
CA ALA A 241 49.29 -0.26 19.42
C ALA A 241 50.34 -0.49 20.52
N GLU A 242 50.64 -1.76 20.86
CA GLU A 242 51.71 -2.12 21.81
C GLU A 242 53.12 -1.81 21.27
N THR A 243 53.28 -1.60 19.97
CA THR A 243 54.55 -1.24 19.33
C THR A 243 54.70 0.27 19.00
N ASP A 244 53.69 1.08 19.31
CA ASP A 244 53.63 2.52 19.01
C ASP A 244 53.15 3.31 20.25
N ASP A 245 54.09 3.88 21.01
CA ASP A 245 53.85 4.65 22.24
C ASP A 245 52.79 5.77 22.05
N SER A 246 52.61 6.29 20.84
CA SER A 246 51.59 7.31 20.55
C SER A 246 50.15 6.79 20.59
N ARG A 247 49.96 5.46 20.64
CA ARG A 247 48.65 4.78 20.60
C ARG A 247 48.35 3.98 21.86
N GLU A 248 49.24 3.97 22.85
CA GLU A 248 49.13 3.17 24.07
C GLU A 248 47.83 3.45 24.85
N GLY A 249 47.38 4.71 24.88
CA GLY A 249 46.14 5.12 25.54
C GLY A 249 44.85 4.49 24.98
N ASN A 250 44.88 3.92 23.77
CA ASN A 250 43.73 3.25 23.15
C ASN A 250 43.64 1.75 23.50
N ILE A 251 44.70 1.15 24.04
CA ILE A 251 44.78 -0.29 24.34
C ILE A 251 43.67 -0.76 25.30
N PRO A 252 43.34 -0.05 26.41
CA PRO A 252 42.29 -0.50 27.32
C PRO A 252 40.92 -0.60 26.65
N LYS A 253 40.58 0.37 25.79
CA LYS A 253 39.32 0.38 25.05
C LYS A 253 39.24 -0.77 24.04
N LEU A 254 40.33 -1.02 23.30
CA LEU A 254 40.39 -2.14 22.35
C LEU A 254 40.30 -3.50 23.04
N LYS A 255 40.93 -3.65 24.23
CA LYS A 255 40.82 -4.87 25.04
C LYS A 255 39.41 -5.09 25.57
N GLN A 256 38.73 -4.02 25.99
CA GLN A 256 37.32 -4.10 26.38
C GLN A 256 36.43 -4.55 25.21
N GLU A 257 36.58 -3.92 24.03
CA GLU A 257 35.83 -4.33 22.83
C GLU A 257 36.12 -5.78 22.43
N LEU A 258 37.36 -6.27 22.62
CA LEU A 258 37.71 -7.67 22.38
C LEU A 258 37.00 -8.62 23.34
N THR A 259 36.97 -8.29 24.64
CA THR A 259 36.23 -9.06 25.65
C THR A 259 34.73 -9.11 25.37
N GLU A 260 34.13 -8.01 24.88
CA GLU A 260 32.73 -8.01 24.46
C GLU A 260 32.49 -8.92 23.25
N VAL A 261 33.42 -8.96 22.29
CA VAL A 261 33.33 -9.87 21.14
C VAL A 261 33.48 -11.33 21.57
N ASP A 262 34.43 -11.65 22.46
CA ASP A 262 34.59 -13.01 23.01
C ASP A 262 33.32 -13.47 23.73
N LYS A 263 32.70 -12.60 24.53
CA LYS A 263 31.43 -12.90 25.19
C LYS A 263 30.30 -13.19 24.19
N HIS A 264 30.19 -12.41 23.12
CA HIS A 264 29.17 -12.68 22.10
C HIS A 264 29.45 -13.96 21.30
N LEU A 265 30.72 -14.35 21.11
CA LEU A 265 31.05 -15.65 20.50
C LEU A 265 30.58 -16.80 21.39
N GLU A 266 30.83 -16.72 22.70
CA GLU A 266 30.33 -17.71 23.68
C GLU A 266 28.80 -17.78 23.67
N GLU A 267 28.10 -16.64 23.63
CA GLU A 267 26.63 -16.60 23.54
C GLU A 267 26.11 -17.25 22.25
N ILE A 268 26.78 -17.06 21.10
CA ILE A 268 26.40 -17.70 19.84
C ILE A 268 26.61 -19.22 19.91
N ASP A 269 27.70 -19.68 20.51
CA ASP A 269 27.95 -21.12 20.67
C ASP A 269 26.87 -21.78 21.55
N GLU A 270 26.46 -21.12 22.65
CA GLU A 270 25.35 -21.57 23.48
C GLU A 270 24.02 -21.59 22.70
N GLU A 271 23.71 -20.53 21.94
CA GLU A 271 22.51 -20.50 21.08
C GLU A 271 22.54 -21.58 19.99
N ALA A 272 23.73 -21.90 19.46
CA ALA A 272 23.90 -22.95 18.46
C ALA A 272 23.63 -24.34 19.05
N ASP A 273 24.09 -24.62 20.27
CA ASP A 273 23.83 -25.89 20.97
C ASP A 273 22.33 -26.07 21.27
N ASP A 274 21.67 -25.03 21.79
CA ASP A 274 20.22 -25.03 22.02
C ASP A 274 19.45 -25.27 20.72
N TYR A 275 19.87 -24.61 19.64
CA TYR A 275 19.30 -24.79 18.32
C TYR A 275 19.50 -26.22 17.79
N MET A 276 20.67 -26.83 17.99
CA MET A 276 20.93 -28.21 17.57
C MET A 276 19.98 -29.19 18.28
N SER A 277 19.75 -29.02 19.57
CA SER A 277 18.77 -29.82 20.32
C SER A 277 17.34 -29.64 19.78
N TYR A 278 16.97 -28.41 19.45
CA TYR A 278 15.68 -28.12 18.81
C TYR A 278 15.57 -28.77 17.43
N LYS A 279 16.61 -28.66 16.59
CA LYS A 279 16.66 -29.26 15.25
C LYS A 279 16.51 -30.77 15.30
N GLU A 280 17.14 -31.46 16.25
CA GLU A 280 16.95 -32.90 16.45
C GLU A 280 15.48 -33.26 16.72
N SER A 281 14.82 -32.50 17.59
CA SER A 281 13.40 -32.70 17.92
C SER A 281 12.51 -32.49 16.68
N ILE A 282 12.82 -31.49 15.86
CA ILE A 282 12.10 -31.22 14.60
C ILE A 282 12.38 -32.29 13.54
N ASN A 283 13.60 -32.83 13.46
CA ASN A 283 13.91 -33.91 12.52
C ASN A 283 13.06 -35.17 12.78
N VAL A 284 12.78 -35.49 14.05
CA VAL A 284 11.86 -36.59 14.39
C VAL A 284 10.46 -36.33 13.83
N LEU A 285 9.97 -35.09 13.93
CA LEU A 285 8.67 -34.72 13.35
C LEU A 285 8.68 -34.80 11.82
N LEU A 286 9.76 -34.37 11.17
CA LEU A 286 9.92 -34.46 9.72
C LEU A 286 9.90 -35.91 9.24
N GLU A 287 10.54 -36.83 9.96
CA GLU A 287 10.50 -38.28 9.67
C GLU A 287 9.08 -38.85 9.80
N ILE A 288 8.35 -38.48 10.86
CA ILE A 288 6.94 -38.87 11.01
C ILE A 288 6.12 -38.36 9.82
N ASN A 289 6.31 -37.10 9.42
CA ASN A 289 5.60 -36.52 8.29
C ASN A 289 5.95 -37.20 6.96
N ARG A 290 7.22 -37.59 6.74
CA ARG A 290 7.66 -38.37 5.56
C ARG A 290 6.94 -39.71 5.49
N TYR A 291 6.82 -40.40 6.62
CA TYR A 291 6.02 -41.63 6.69
C TYR A 291 4.53 -41.36 6.41
N THR A 292 3.95 -40.32 7.00
CA THR A 292 2.55 -39.93 6.75
C THR A 292 2.30 -39.64 5.27
N ILE A 293 3.20 -38.93 4.59
CA ILE A 293 3.13 -38.69 3.14
C ILE A 293 3.07 -40.01 2.37
N HIS A 294 3.91 -40.98 2.73
CA HIS A 294 3.91 -42.29 2.07
C HIS A 294 2.59 -43.05 2.27
N VAL A 295 2.06 -43.05 3.50
CA VAL A 295 0.75 -43.65 3.81
C VAL A 295 -0.35 -43.00 2.97
N LEU A 296 -0.40 -41.68 2.92
CA LEU A 296 -1.42 -40.94 2.16
C LEU A 296 -1.36 -41.27 0.67
N ARG A 297 -0.15 -41.28 0.08
CA ARG A 297 0.07 -41.65 -1.34
C ARG A 297 -0.45 -43.03 -1.64
N LYS A 298 -0.08 -44.01 -0.82
CA LYS A 298 -0.56 -45.39 -0.98
C LYS A 298 -2.09 -45.47 -0.90
N SER A 299 -2.70 -44.79 0.07
CA SER A 299 -4.16 -44.77 0.19
C SER A 299 -4.86 -44.09 -0.99
N MET A 300 -4.22 -43.13 -1.67
CA MET A 300 -4.76 -42.51 -2.88
C MET A 300 -4.63 -43.41 -4.11
N GLU A 301 -3.63 -44.29 -4.18
CA GLU A 301 -3.48 -45.27 -5.26
C GLU A 301 -4.48 -46.43 -5.16
N GLU A 302 -4.92 -46.77 -3.95
CA GLU A 302 -5.82 -47.88 -3.67
C GLU A 302 -7.33 -47.51 -3.77
N ASN A 303 -7.67 -46.21 -3.86
CA ASN A 303 -9.04 -45.69 -4.00
C ASN A 303 -9.37 -45.33 -5.46
#